data_AF-A0A7L2H477-F1
#
_entry.id   AF-A0A7L2H477-F1
#
_cell.length_a   1.000
_cell.length_b   1.000
_cell.length_c   1.000
_cell.angle_alpha   90.00
_cell.angle_beta   90.00
_cell.angle_gamma   90.00
#
_symmetry.space_group_name_H-M   'P 1'
#
loop_
_entity.id
_entity.type
_entity.pdbx_description
1 polymer ?
#
loop_
_entity_poly.entity_id
_entity_poly.type
_entity_poly.pdbx_seq_one_letter_code
_entity_poly.pdbx_strand_id
1 'polypeptide(L)'
;SQSEQQVLSSKLECAQSVKGGVLAEANCTESNLFTLFSQNGSGAKTQTQCLLKLFQVETETLYKKVDSKDLYVTSMLYDREETQREVTGGEVTELVWKLCLAHSASFETADLFMTLVFELRRLSLEAVKAVWQRASLKCRDNWQPLIEALPSCATEACVILMKEIIASGEVEEDKVEYFFWSFSFIPKPTSGMIDSLAPLLKSPGASQSCFLGVTALLHRFCSAYSSCDGVPAVQSVMRTLGKFLGGNCTVEDSEQLSKVSVIQK
;
A
#
# COMPACT_ATOMS: atom_id res chain seq x y z
N SER A 1 -17.71 -20.00 12.09
CA SER A 1 -17.85 -20.18 10.63
C SER A 1 -18.27 -18.85 10.03
N GLN A 2 -17.34 -17.93 9.83
CA GLN A 2 -17.60 -16.69 9.10
C GLN A 2 -17.33 -16.99 7.63
N SER A 3 -18.38 -17.00 6.82
CA SER A 3 -18.24 -16.99 5.37
C SER A 3 -17.53 -15.70 4.97
N GLU A 4 -16.37 -15.80 4.32
CA GLU A 4 -15.78 -14.67 3.62
C GLU A 4 -16.84 -14.11 2.66
N GLN A 5 -17.33 -12.90 2.94
CA GLN A 5 -18.24 -12.23 2.04
C GLN A 5 -17.44 -11.82 0.81
N GLN A 6 -17.75 -12.43 -0.33
CA GLN A 6 -17.15 -12.08 -1.60
C GLN A 6 -17.64 -10.67 -2.00
N VAL A 7 -16.84 -9.66 -1.70
CA VAL A 7 -17.14 -8.23 -1.92
C VAL A 7 -17.27 -7.90 -3.42
N LEU A 8 -16.57 -8.65 -4.27
CA LEU A 8 -16.59 -8.51 -5.73
C LEU A 8 -17.00 -9.82 -6.41
N SER A 9 -18.10 -9.78 -7.15
CA SER A 9 -18.58 -10.88 -7.99
C SER A 9 -18.39 -10.52 -9.46
N SER A 10 -17.57 -11.29 -10.15
CA SER A 10 -17.21 -11.09 -11.56
C SER A 10 -17.74 -12.23 -12.41
N LYS A 11 -18.31 -11.91 -13.58
CA LYS A 11 -18.85 -12.89 -14.54
C LYS A 11 -18.50 -12.46 -15.96
N LEU A 12 -18.02 -13.41 -16.76
CA LEU A 12 -17.79 -13.25 -18.20
C LEU A 12 -18.56 -14.33 -18.95
N GLU A 13 -19.38 -13.93 -19.91
CA GLU A 13 -20.10 -14.82 -20.82
C GLU A 13 -19.78 -14.46 -22.26
N CYS A 14 -19.38 -15.44 -23.07
CA CYS A 14 -19.05 -15.24 -24.48
C CYS A 14 -19.78 -16.27 -25.35
N ALA A 15 -20.47 -15.79 -26.37
CA ALA A 15 -21.03 -16.62 -27.45
C ALA A 15 -20.20 -16.39 -28.72
N GLN A 16 -19.66 -17.48 -29.29
CA GLN A 16 -18.82 -17.44 -30.48
C GLN A 16 -19.42 -18.29 -31.60
N SER A 17 -19.34 -17.80 -32.83
CA SER A 17 -19.70 -18.51 -34.04
C SER A 17 -18.47 -18.67 -34.92
N VAL A 18 -18.13 -19.92 -35.23
CA VAL A 18 -16.98 -20.27 -36.08
C VAL A 18 -17.50 -20.87 -37.37
N LYS A 19 -17.05 -20.34 -38.52
CA LYS A 19 -17.41 -20.82 -39.86
C LYS A 19 -16.14 -21.10 -40.64
N GLY A 20 -15.99 -22.32 -41.16
CA GLY A 20 -14.81 -22.70 -41.94
C GLY A 20 -13.49 -22.58 -41.17
N GLY A 21 -13.51 -22.79 -39.86
CA GLY A 21 -12.33 -22.61 -38.98
C GLY A 21 -11.98 -21.16 -38.64
N VAL A 22 -12.75 -20.19 -39.14
CA VAL A 22 -12.55 -18.75 -38.87
C VAL A 22 -13.64 -18.23 -37.93
N LEU A 23 -13.27 -17.41 -36.96
CA LEU A 23 -14.22 -16.74 -36.07
C LEU A 23 -15.08 -15.76 -36.87
N ALA A 24 -16.37 -16.09 -37.05
CA ALA A 24 -17.32 -15.28 -37.78
C ALA A 24 -17.95 -14.19 -36.90
N GLU A 25 -18.24 -14.52 -35.64
CA GLU A 25 -18.81 -13.59 -34.67
C GLU A 25 -18.40 -13.99 -33.25
N ALA A 26 -18.12 -13.01 -32.40
CA ALA A 26 -18.02 -13.18 -30.95
C ALA A 26 -18.79 -12.07 -30.26
N ASN A 27 -19.68 -12.44 -29.35
CA ASN A 27 -20.42 -11.54 -28.48
C ASN A 27 -20.12 -11.90 -27.03
N CYS A 28 -19.40 -11.03 -26.34
CA CYS A 28 -19.00 -11.21 -24.95
C CYS A 28 -19.65 -10.14 -24.07
N THR A 29 -20.14 -10.55 -22.91
CA THR A 29 -20.63 -9.68 -21.85
C THR A 29 -19.85 -9.97 -20.58
N GLU A 30 -19.14 -8.98 -20.07
CA GLU A 30 -18.48 -8.99 -18.77
C GLU A 30 -19.31 -8.17 -17.79
N SER A 31 -19.47 -8.64 -16.56
CA SER A 31 -20.12 -7.89 -15.49
C SER A 31 -19.35 -8.05 -14.17
N ASN A 32 -19.09 -6.94 -13.51
CA ASN A 32 -18.48 -6.91 -12.19
C ASN A 32 -19.44 -6.20 -11.22
N LEU A 33 -19.88 -6.92 -10.19
CA LEU A 33 -20.77 -6.44 -9.14
C LEU A 33 -19.98 -6.30 -7.84
N PHE A 34 -19.91 -5.09 -7.33
CA PHE A 34 -19.27 -4.75 -6.08
C PHE A 34 -20.32 -4.47 -5.01
N THR A 35 -20.32 -5.26 -3.94
CA THR A 35 -21.27 -5.17 -2.82
C THR A 35 -20.53 -5.01 -1.50
N LEU A 36 -20.58 -3.81 -0.92
CA LEU A 36 -19.92 -3.48 0.35
C LEU A 36 -20.69 -3.96 1.59
N PHE A 37 -22.01 -4.11 1.50
CA PHE A 37 -22.87 -4.47 2.63
C PHE A 37 -23.82 -5.60 2.25
N SER A 38 -23.90 -6.62 3.10
CA SER A 38 -24.68 -7.85 2.86
C SER A 38 -26.19 -7.69 2.99
N GLN A 39 -26.69 -6.49 3.28
CA GLN A 39 -28.11 -6.20 3.44
C GLN A 39 -28.53 -5.13 2.46
N ASN A 40 -29.31 -5.50 1.44
CA ASN A 40 -30.18 -4.65 0.59
C ASN A 40 -29.62 -3.28 0.14
N GLY A 41 -28.31 -3.07 0.19
CA GLY A 41 -27.64 -1.83 -0.18
C GLY A 41 -27.36 -1.82 -1.68
N SER A 42 -27.45 -0.64 -2.28
CA SER A 42 -27.04 -0.41 -3.67
C SER A 42 -25.56 -0.76 -3.85
N GLY A 43 -25.28 -1.87 -4.54
CA GLY A 43 -23.95 -2.18 -5.05
C GLY A 43 -23.63 -1.35 -6.29
N ALA A 44 -22.35 -1.34 -6.69
CA ALA A 44 -21.93 -0.79 -7.97
C ALA A 44 -21.80 -1.94 -8.97
N LYS A 45 -22.44 -1.82 -10.14
CA LYS A 45 -22.30 -2.77 -11.24
C LYS A 45 -21.61 -2.09 -12.41
N THR A 46 -20.51 -2.67 -12.87
CA THR A 46 -19.95 -2.36 -14.19
C THR A 46 -20.29 -3.48 -15.16
N GLN A 47 -20.56 -3.13 -16.41
CA GLN A 47 -20.86 -4.08 -17.46
C GLN A 47 -20.18 -3.64 -18.75
N THR A 48 -19.42 -4.56 -19.35
CA THR A 48 -18.70 -4.36 -20.61
C THR A 48 -19.28 -5.32 -21.65
N GLN A 49 -19.58 -4.81 -22.84
CA GLN A 49 -20.04 -5.61 -23.96
C GLN A 49 -19.03 -5.50 -25.11
N CYS A 50 -18.63 -6.63 -25.66
CA CYS A 50 -17.71 -6.70 -26.79
C CYS A 50 -18.37 -7.49 -27.91
N LEU A 51 -18.49 -6.88 -29.09
CA LEU A 51 -19.00 -7.52 -30.29
C LEU A 51 -17.93 -7.46 -31.39
N LEU A 52 -17.48 -8.63 -31.82
CA LEU A 52 -16.56 -8.80 -32.94
C LEU A 52 -17.31 -9.52 -34.06
N LYS A 53 -17.28 -8.98 -35.28
CA LYS A 53 -17.91 -9.57 -36.47
C LYS A 53 -16.95 -9.58 -37.64
N LEU A 54 -16.84 -10.73 -38.30
CA LEU A 54 -16.14 -10.87 -39.56
C LEU A 54 -16.99 -10.27 -40.68
N PHE A 55 -16.52 -9.18 -41.28
CA PHE A 55 -17.19 -8.55 -42.41
C PHE A 55 -16.78 -9.16 -43.75
N GLN A 56 -15.47 -9.30 -43.98
CA GLN A 56 -14.90 -9.78 -45.23
C GLN A 56 -13.55 -10.45 -44.96
N VAL A 57 -13.22 -11.44 -45.80
CA VAL A 57 -11.88 -12.04 -45.87
C VAL A 57 -11.27 -11.60 -47.20
N GLU A 58 -10.12 -10.94 -47.15
CA GLU A 58 -9.38 -10.50 -48.34
C GLU A 58 -8.14 -11.38 -48.55
N THR A 59 -7.82 -11.69 -49.80
CA THR A 59 -6.60 -12.40 -50.18
C THR A 59 -5.43 -11.40 -50.15
N GLU A 60 -4.41 -11.71 -49.36
CA GLU A 60 -3.30 -10.84 -48.96
C GLU A 60 -2.73 -9.97 -50.12
N THR A 61 -2.74 -8.64 -49.95
CA THR A 61 -1.85 -7.74 -50.70
C THR A 61 -0.60 -7.53 -49.86
N LEU A 62 0.58 -7.53 -50.49
CA LEU A 62 1.92 -7.48 -49.89
C LEU A 62 2.04 -6.45 -48.74
N TYR A 63 1.77 -6.85 -47.50
CA TYR A 63 2.05 -6.01 -46.35
C TYR A 63 3.56 -6.02 -46.08
N LYS A 64 4.14 -4.83 -45.91
CA LYS A 64 5.49 -4.69 -45.35
C LYS A 64 5.51 -5.45 -44.02
N LYS A 65 6.35 -6.48 -43.91
CA LYS A 65 6.70 -7.07 -42.61
C LYS A 65 7.12 -5.92 -41.70
N VAL A 66 6.33 -5.65 -40.67
CA VAL A 66 6.73 -4.78 -39.57
C VAL A 66 8.04 -5.38 -39.03
N ASP A 67 9.09 -4.57 -38.93
CA ASP A 67 10.39 -5.03 -38.42
C ASP A 67 10.18 -5.40 -36.94
N SER A 68 10.00 -6.69 -36.68
CA SER A 68 9.58 -7.25 -35.40
C SER A 68 10.72 -7.36 -34.39
N LYS A 69 11.86 -6.70 -34.65
CA LYS A 69 13.05 -6.76 -33.79
C LYS A 69 12.81 -6.17 -32.40
N ASP A 70 11.86 -5.25 -32.27
CA ASP A 70 11.54 -4.56 -31.02
C ASP A 70 10.24 -5.08 -30.36
N LEU A 71 9.64 -6.16 -30.88
CA LEU A 71 8.43 -6.76 -30.32
C LEU A 71 8.79 -8.00 -29.50
N TYR A 72 8.35 -8.04 -28.24
CA TYR A 72 8.44 -9.21 -27.39
C TYR A 72 7.04 -9.77 -27.11
N VAL A 73 6.94 -11.09 -27.07
CA VAL A 73 5.66 -11.79 -26.82
C VAL A 73 5.46 -11.93 -25.32
N THR A 74 4.35 -11.42 -24.81
CA THR A 74 3.91 -11.60 -23.42
C THR A 74 2.65 -12.46 -23.35
N SER A 75 2.23 -12.80 -22.12
CA SER A 75 0.95 -13.47 -21.90
C SER A 75 -0.23 -12.57 -22.29
N MET A 76 -1.39 -13.16 -22.59
CA MET A 76 -2.63 -12.40 -22.83
C MET A 76 -3.27 -11.84 -21.55
N LEU A 77 -2.65 -12.02 -20.38
CA LEU A 77 -3.13 -11.39 -19.16
C LEU A 77 -2.98 -9.88 -19.29
N TYR A 78 -3.95 -9.14 -18.75
CA TYR A 78 -3.89 -7.68 -18.74
C TYR A 78 -2.61 -7.25 -18.02
N ASP A 79 -1.74 -6.60 -18.77
CA ASP A 79 -0.56 -5.93 -18.24
C ASP A 79 -0.89 -4.45 -18.10
N ARG A 80 -0.79 -3.94 -16.88
CA ARG A 80 -1.13 -2.54 -16.62
C ARG A 80 0.05 -1.71 -17.08
N GLU A 81 -0.15 -0.94 -18.14
CA GLU A 81 0.82 0.08 -18.54
C GLU A 81 0.88 1.14 -17.43
N GLU A 82 1.94 1.07 -16.62
CA GLU A 82 2.22 2.05 -15.57
C GLU A 82 2.79 3.32 -16.20
N THR A 83 1.98 4.04 -16.98
CA THR A 83 2.22 5.47 -17.24
C THR A 83 1.91 6.25 -15.96
N GLN A 84 2.71 6.01 -14.92
CA GLN A 84 2.66 6.81 -13.71
C GLN A 84 3.14 8.20 -14.09
N ARG A 85 2.23 9.19 -14.09
CA ARG A 85 2.64 10.60 -14.14
C ARG A 85 3.70 10.82 -13.05
N GLU A 86 4.80 11.46 -13.37
CA GLU A 86 5.77 11.82 -12.34
C GLU A 86 5.13 12.90 -11.45
N VAL A 87 5.13 12.65 -10.14
CA VAL A 87 4.67 13.60 -9.13
C VAL A 87 5.89 14.26 -8.55
N THR A 88 5.89 15.58 -8.55
CA THR A 88 7.00 16.33 -7.98
C THR A 88 6.76 16.61 -6.50
N GLY A 89 7.83 16.62 -5.70
CA GLY A 89 7.73 17.05 -4.30
C GLY A 89 7.22 18.49 -4.15
N GLY A 90 7.35 19.33 -5.18
CA GLY A 90 6.78 20.68 -5.22
C GLY A 90 5.25 20.67 -5.18
N GLU A 91 4.61 19.87 -6.03
CA GLU A 91 3.14 19.71 -6.05
C GLU A 91 2.60 19.24 -4.68
N VAL A 92 3.27 18.26 -4.07
CA VAL A 92 2.90 17.75 -2.74
C VAL A 92 3.10 18.79 -1.65
N THR A 93 4.17 19.58 -1.71
CA THR A 93 4.41 20.68 -0.76
C THR A 93 3.29 21.73 -0.83
N GLU A 94 2.79 22.03 -2.04
CA GLU A 94 1.64 22.93 -2.21
C GLU A 94 0.34 22.36 -1.65
N LEU A 95 0.12 21.04 -1.73
CA LEU A 95 -1.04 20.40 -1.10
C LEU A 95 -0.98 20.51 0.43
N VAL A 96 0.19 20.24 1.03
CA VAL A 96 0.40 20.41 2.48
C VAL A 96 0.13 21.86 2.88
N TRP A 97 0.67 22.82 2.12
CA TRP A 97 0.46 24.25 2.36
C TRP A 97 -1.03 24.64 2.35
N LYS A 98 -1.81 24.18 1.37
CA LYS A 98 -3.26 24.42 1.31
C LYS A 98 -3.99 23.88 2.53
N LEU A 99 -3.61 22.69 3.01
CA LEU A 99 -4.18 22.08 4.20
C LEU A 99 -3.80 22.83 5.48
N CYS A 100 -2.58 23.37 5.57
CA CYS A 100 -2.17 24.22 6.70
C CYS A 100 -3.01 25.52 6.80
N LEU A 101 -3.57 25.99 5.69
CA LEU A 101 -4.46 27.16 5.64
C LEU A 101 -5.95 26.81 5.80
N ALA A 102 -6.31 25.52 5.80
CA ALA A 102 -7.68 25.10 5.97
C ALA A 102 -8.07 25.18 7.45
N HIS A 103 -9.11 25.95 7.77
CA HIS A 103 -9.55 26.19 9.15
C HIS A 103 -10.75 25.33 9.57
N SER A 104 -11.27 24.47 8.68
CA SER A 104 -12.46 23.67 8.95
C SER A 104 -12.40 22.27 8.31
N ALA A 105 -13.06 21.32 8.97
CA ALA A 105 -13.30 19.98 8.46
C ALA A 105 -14.47 20.02 7.45
N SER A 106 -14.20 20.49 6.23
CA SER A 106 -15.13 20.45 5.11
C SER A 106 -14.86 19.25 4.19
N PHE A 107 -15.80 18.94 3.29
CA PHE A 107 -15.58 17.94 2.24
C PHE A 107 -14.40 18.29 1.33
N GLU A 108 -14.17 19.58 1.08
CA GLU A 108 -13.05 20.07 0.28
C GLU A 108 -11.71 19.81 0.98
N THR A 109 -11.63 20.04 2.29
CA THR A 109 -10.44 19.71 3.09
C THR A 109 -10.18 18.21 3.11
N ALA A 110 -11.23 17.39 3.20
CA ALA A 110 -11.11 15.93 3.13
C ALA A 110 -10.61 15.44 1.76
N ASP A 111 -11.10 16.02 0.66
CA ASP A 111 -10.64 15.73 -0.69
C ASP A 111 -9.18 16.13 -0.92
N LEU A 112 -8.78 17.31 -0.41
CA LEU A 112 -7.38 17.76 -0.41
C LEU A 112 -6.47 16.80 0.37
N PHE A 113 -6.91 16.33 1.54
CA PHE A 113 -6.16 15.36 2.34
C PHE A 113 -6.01 14.01 1.63
N MET A 114 -7.09 13.51 1.03
CA MET A 114 -7.04 12.27 0.25
C MET A 114 -6.09 12.41 -0.95
N THR A 115 -6.15 13.54 -1.65
CA THR A 115 -5.22 13.86 -2.74
C THR A 115 -3.77 13.87 -2.24
N LEU A 116 -3.49 14.52 -1.10
CA LEU A 116 -2.16 14.50 -0.47
C LEU A 116 -1.66 13.06 -0.24
N VAL A 117 -2.50 12.18 0.32
CA VAL A 117 -2.14 10.78 0.56
C VAL A 117 -1.83 10.04 -0.74
N PHE A 118 -2.63 10.22 -1.80
CA PHE A 118 -2.40 9.57 -3.09
C PHE A 118 -1.12 10.05 -3.78
N GLU A 119 -0.82 11.34 -3.70
CA GLU A 119 0.39 11.91 -4.29
C GLU A 119 1.65 11.51 -3.48
N LEU A 120 1.57 11.45 -2.15
CA LEU A 120 2.66 10.93 -1.30
C LEU A 120 3.05 9.49 -1.65
N ARG A 121 2.08 8.64 -1.99
CA ARG A 121 2.34 7.23 -2.37
C ARG A 121 3.21 7.09 -3.62
N ARG A 122 3.31 8.13 -4.42
CA ARG A 122 4.01 8.13 -5.72
C ARG A 122 5.39 8.77 -5.65
N LEU A 123 5.76 9.34 -4.51
CA LEU A 123 7.06 9.97 -4.30
C LEU A 123 8.14 8.94 -3.94
N SER A 124 9.36 9.19 -4.42
CA SER A 124 10.56 8.51 -3.92
C SER A 124 10.86 8.90 -2.47
N LEU A 125 11.72 8.15 -1.80
CA LEU A 125 12.19 8.48 -0.45
C LEU A 125 12.80 9.88 -0.38
N GLU A 126 13.66 10.23 -1.34
CA GLU A 126 14.31 11.55 -1.43
C GLU A 126 13.28 12.66 -1.58
N ALA A 127 12.25 12.44 -2.42
CA ALA A 127 11.18 13.40 -2.63
C ALA A 127 10.32 13.58 -1.36
N VAL A 128 9.94 12.50 -0.68
CA VAL A 128 9.19 12.53 0.59
C VAL A 128 9.97 13.29 1.66
N LYS A 129 11.27 13.03 1.81
CA LYS A 129 12.14 13.78 2.72
C LYS A 129 12.22 15.26 2.37
N ALA A 130 12.33 15.57 1.08
CA ALA A 130 12.39 16.95 0.62
C ALA A 130 11.06 17.70 0.83
N VAL A 131 9.91 17.01 0.82
CA VAL A 131 8.62 17.57 1.21
C VAL A 131 8.61 17.90 2.71
N TRP A 132 9.04 16.98 3.58
CA TRP A 132 9.13 17.21 5.02
C TRP A 132 9.92 18.48 5.37
N GLN A 133 11.10 18.64 4.76
CA GLN A 133 11.98 19.78 4.99
C GLN A 133 11.45 21.12 4.43
N ARG A 134 10.59 21.10 3.40
CA ARG A 134 10.01 22.32 2.82
C ARG A 134 8.68 22.69 3.46
N ALA A 135 7.90 21.69 3.86
CA ALA A 135 6.63 21.88 4.54
C ALA A 135 6.82 22.55 5.90
N SER A 136 7.89 22.20 6.64
CA SER A 136 8.27 22.86 7.91
C SER A 136 8.35 24.38 7.76
N LEU A 137 9.10 24.82 6.75
CA LEU A 137 9.34 26.23 6.46
C LEU A 137 8.07 26.98 6.05
N LYS A 138 7.23 26.34 5.23
CA LYS A 138 6.00 26.98 4.74
C LYS A 138 4.97 27.07 5.87
N CYS A 139 4.64 25.95 6.52
CA CYS A 139 3.55 25.87 7.50
C CYS A 139 3.88 26.46 8.88
N ARG A 140 4.93 27.29 9.03
CA ARG A 140 5.38 27.86 10.32
C ARG A 140 5.52 26.78 11.39
N ASP A 141 6.20 25.69 11.04
CA ASP A 141 6.40 24.54 11.93
C ASP A 141 5.09 23.83 12.32
N ASN A 142 3.98 24.05 11.59
CA ASN A 142 2.77 23.22 11.71
C ASN A 142 2.85 22.03 10.75
N TRP A 143 3.52 20.95 11.18
CA TRP A 143 3.63 19.71 10.41
C TRP A 143 2.36 18.87 10.37
N GLN A 144 1.30 19.29 11.06
CA GLN A 144 0.15 18.44 11.36
C GLN A 144 -0.45 17.76 10.11
N PRO A 145 -0.71 18.43 8.97
CA PRO A 145 -1.31 17.76 7.81
C PRO A 145 -0.42 16.65 7.23
N LEU A 146 0.91 16.83 7.29
CA LEU A 146 1.86 15.85 6.79
C LEU A 146 2.03 14.68 7.78
N ILE A 147 2.10 14.97 9.08
CA ILE A 147 2.11 13.95 10.15
C ILE A 147 0.87 13.07 10.07
N GLU A 148 -0.31 13.65 9.88
CA GLU A 148 -1.56 12.90 9.76
C GLU A 148 -1.64 12.07 8.46
N ALA A 149 -1.06 12.56 7.36
CA ALA A 149 -1.10 11.88 6.07
C ALA A 149 -0.10 10.71 5.96
N LEU A 150 1.06 10.78 6.63
CA LEU A 150 2.14 9.78 6.52
C LEU A 150 1.69 8.34 6.85
N PRO A 151 0.95 8.09 7.93
CA PRO A 151 0.35 6.79 8.22
C PRO A 151 -0.53 6.22 7.11
N SER A 152 -1.28 7.08 6.42
CA SER A 152 -2.19 6.68 5.35
C SER A 152 -1.47 6.45 4.01
N CYS A 153 -0.26 7.00 3.84
CA CYS A 153 0.57 6.78 2.66
C CYS A 153 0.94 5.29 2.52
N ALA A 154 1.38 4.64 3.61
CA ALA A 154 1.66 3.19 3.66
C ALA A 154 2.63 2.66 2.59
N THR A 155 3.55 3.49 2.09
CA THR A 155 4.67 3.07 1.23
C THR A 155 5.95 2.97 2.03
N GLU A 156 6.94 2.25 1.50
CA GLU A 156 8.24 2.07 2.18
C GLU A 156 8.94 3.42 2.42
N ALA A 157 8.88 4.34 1.45
CA ALA A 157 9.40 5.69 1.59
C ALA A 157 8.78 6.46 2.77
N CYS A 158 7.46 6.38 2.92
CA CYS A 158 6.74 7.02 4.03
C CYS A 158 7.07 6.37 5.38
N VAL A 159 7.23 5.03 5.43
CA VAL A 159 7.65 4.31 6.65
C VAL A 159 9.05 4.70 7.08
N ILE A 160 9.99 4.79 6.15
CA ILE A 160 11.36 5.23 6.45
C ILE A 160 11.36 6.67 6.99
N LEU A 161 10.59 7.58 6.39
CA LEU A 161 10.46 8.94 6.92
C LEU A 161 9.85 8.95 8.33
N MET A 162 8.78 8.20 8.59
CA MET A 162 8.19 8.08 9.93
C MET A 162 9.23 7.60 10.95
N LYS A 163 10.04 6.60 10.59
CA LYS A 163 11.14 6.10 11.43
C LYS A 163 12.20 7.18 11.70
N GLU A 164 12.53 8.01 10.71
CA GLU A 164 13.49 9.10 10.87
C GLU A 164 12.95 10.22 11.78
N ILE A 165 11.66 10.55 11.67
CA ILE A 165 10.97 11.51 12.54
C ILE A 165 10.94 11.00 14.00
N ILE A 166 10.65 9.72 14.20
CA ILE A 166 10.69 9.10 15.54
C ILE A 166 12.11 9.19 16.11
N ALA A 167 13.13 8.91 15.29
CA ALA A 167 14.52 8.92 15.73
C ALA A 167 15.09 10.33 15.99
N SER A 168 14.56 11.37 15.33
CA SER A 168 15.02 12.74 15.54
C SER A 168 14.50 13.36 16.84
N GLY A 169 13.36 12.88 17.36
CA GLY A 169 12.70 13.45 18.53
C GLY A 169 12.09 14.84 18.26
N GLU A 170 11.88 15.20 17.00
CA GLU A 170 11.31 16.49 16.58
C GLU A 170 9.79 16.59 16.79
N VAL A 171 9.12 15.48 17.12
CA VAL A 171 7.66 15.40 17.28
C VAL A 171 7.26 14.92 18.68
N GLU A 172 6.06 15.31 19.10
CA GLU A 172 5.50 14.96 20.40
C GLU A 172 5.23 13.46 20.54
N GLU A 173 5.22 12.95 21.78
CA GLU A 173 5.07 11.53 22.09
C GLU A 173 3.75 10.94 21.58
N ASP A 174 2.65 11.71 21.58
CA ASP A 174 1.35 11.27 21.04
C ASP A 174 1.42 10.99 19.53
N LYS A 175 2.21 11.77 18.78
CA LYS A 175 2.44 11.56 17.34
C LYS A 175 3.29 10.33 17.09
N VAL A 176 4.30 10.10 17.92
CA VAL A 176 5.14 8.90 17.87
C VAL A 176 4.30 7.65 18.11
N GLU A 177 3.46 7.66 19.14
CA GLU A 177 2.54 6.57 19.44
C GLU A 177 1.56 6.32 18.27
N TYR A 178 1.03 7.39 17.66
CA TYR A 178 0.19 7.28 16.48
C TYR A 178 0.89 6.58 15.30
N PHE A 179 2.16 6.89 15.04
CA PHE A 179 2.95 6.20 14.03
C PHE A 179 3.10 4.70 14.34
N PHE A 180 3.43 4.35 15.59
CA PHE A 180 3.56 2.95 15.98
C PHE A 180 2.27 2.17 15.76
N TRP A 181 1.12 2.71 16.17
CA TRP A 181 -0.18 2.09 15.91
C TRP A 181 -0.46 1.92 14.43
N SER A 182 -0.10 2.92 13.62
CA SER A 182 -0.35 2.90 12.18
C SER A 182 0.34 1.76 11.44
N PHE A 183 1.49 1.29 11.91
CA PHE A 183 2.24 0.20 11.26
C PHE A 183 1.41 -1.09 11.16
N SER A 184 0.54 -1.35 12.14
CA SER A 184 -0.38 -2.49 12.15
C SER A 184 -1.37 -2.47 10.96
N PHE A 185 -1.68 -1.28 10.44
CA PHE A 185 -2.69 -1.07 9.41
C PHE A 185 -2.13 -1.07 7.98
N ILE A 186 -0.81 -1.17 7.79
CA ILE A 186 -0.19 -1.21 6.47
C ILE A 186 -0.66 -2.44 5.68
N PRO A 187 -1.32 -2.28 4.51
CA PRO A 187 -2.03 -3.36 3.85
C PRO A 187 -1.12 -4.43 3.23
N LYS A 188 -0.01 -4.00 2.64
CA LYS A 188 0.96 -4.84 1.92
C LYS A 188 2.38 -4.49 2.40
N PRO A 189 2.78 -4.95 3.60
CA PRO A 189 4.12 -4.68 4.13
C PRO A 189 5.20 -5.26 3.20
N THR A 190 6.36 -4.61 3.14
CA THR A 190 7.53 -5.09 2.42
C THR A 190 8.62 -5.55 3.40
N SER A 191 9.58 -6.35 2.92
CA SER A 191 10.76 -6.70 3.71
C SER A 191 11.60 -5.47 4.08
N GLY A 192 11.67 -4.47 3.19
CA GLY A 192 12.37 -3.20 3.42
C GLY A 192 11.73 -2.39 4.56
N MET A 193 10.40 -2.35 4.65
CA MET A 193 9.71 -1.73 5.80
C MET A 193 10.10 -2.42 7.12
N ILE A 194 10.08 -3.75 7.16
CA ILE A 194 10.45 -4.52 8.36
C ILE A 194 11.89 -4.23 8.77
N ASP A 195 12.82 -4.27 7.81
CA ASP A 195 14.23 -4.02 8.06
C ASP A 195 14.47 -2.60 8.58
N SER A 196 13.77 -1.61 8.00
CA SER A 196 13.89 -0.20 8.39
C SER A 196 13.42 0.09 9.82
N LEU A 197 12.41 -0.64 10.30
CA LEU A 197 11.80 -0.47 11.63
C LEU A 197 12.47 -1.34 12.70
N ALA A 198 13.15 -2.43 12.33
CA ALA A 198 13.81 -3.33 13.27
C ALA A 198 14.76 -2.63 14.27
N PRO A 199 15.51 -1.57 13.90
CA PRO A 199 16.34 -0.82 14.85
C PRO A 199 15.54 -0.14 15.97
N LEU A 200 14.27 0.22 15.75
CA LEU A 200 13.43 0.87 16.77
C LEU A 200 13.15 -0.06 17.96
N LEU A 201 13.09 -1.37 17.73
CA LEU A 201 12.95 -2.36 18.81
C LEU A 201 14.18 -2.44 19.73
N LYS A 202 15.33 -1.93 19.29
CA LYS A 202 16.58 -1.93 20.04
C LYS A 202 16.82 -0.59 20.74
N SER A 203 15.97 0.41 20.56
CA SER A 203 16.16 1.71 21.19
C SER A 203 15.93 1.60 22.71
N PRO A 204 16.77 2.26 23.53
CA PRO A 204 16.50 2.39 24.96
C PRO A 204 15.14 3.07 25.16
N GLY A 205 14.25 2.45 25.93
CA GLY A 205 12.92 3.01 26.17
C GLY A 205 11.87 2.72 25.10
N ALA A 206 12.12 1.79 24.16
CA ALA A 206 11.09 1.34 23.21
C ALA A 206 9.75 1.05 23.90
N SER A 207 8.69 1.72 23.43
CA SER A 207 7.35 1.67 24.03
C SER A 207 6.62 0.39 23.65
N GLN A 208 5.54 0.06 24.36
CA GLN A 208 4.73 -1.11 24.06
C GLN A 208 4.11 -1.05 22.67
N SER A 209 3.66 0.12 22.23
CA SER A 209 3.11 0.31 20.88
C SER A 209 4.17 0.10 19.80
N CYS A 210 5.44 0.47 20.05
CA CYS A 210 6.55 0.17 19.14
C CYS A 210 6.66 -1.34 18.89
N PHE A 211 6.68 -2.15 19.96
CA PHE A 211 6.71 -3.59 19.82
C PHE A 211 5.48 -4.10 19.06
N LEU A 212 4.27 -3.69 19.45
CA LEU A 212 3.03 -4.17 18.83
C LEU A 212 2.92 -3.77 17.36
N GLY A 213 3.25 -2.54 17.01
CA GLY A 213 3.19 -2.05 15.65
C GLY A 213 4.15 -2.79 14.72
N VAL A 214 5.40 -2.98 15.17
CA VAL A 214 6.42 -3.68 14.37
C VAL A 214 6.13 -5.18 14.27
N THR A 215 5.67 -5.83 15.35
CA THR A 215 5.34 -7.27 15.29
C THR A 215 4.04 -7.53 14.53
N ALA A 216 3.04 -6.63 14.59
CA ALA A 216 1.83 -6.71 13.77
C ALA A 216 2.16 -6.57 12.29
N LEU A 217 3.04 -5.63 11.93
CA LEU A 217 3.55 -5.48 10.56
C LEU A 217 4.24 -6.77 10.07
N LEU A 218 5.11 -7.33 10.92
CA LEU A 218 5.81 -8.60 10.65
C LEU A 218 4.83 -9.76 10.45
N HIS A 219 3.86 -9.90 11.35
CA HIS A 219 2.83 -10.94 11.28
C HIS A 219 2.02 -10.82 9.99
N ARG A 220 1.65 -9.60 9.59
CA ARG A 220 0.91 -9.35 8.34
C ARG A 220 1.74 -9.70 7.11
N PHE A 221 3.03 -9.40 7.13
CA PHE A 221 3.97 -9.82 6.07
C PHE A 221 4.07 -11.36 5.99
N CYS A 222 4.30 -12.03 7.11
CA CYS A 222 4.41 -13.50 7.14
C CYS A 222 3.08 -14.20 6.79
N SER A 223 1.94 -13.63 7.15
CA SER A 223 0.62 -14.17 6.79
C SER A 223 0.38 -14.17 5.28
N ALA A 224 1.02 -13.26 4.55
CA ALA A 224 0.90 -13.15 3.09
C ALA A 224 1.99 -13.93 2.32
N TYR A 225 3.05 -14.38 2.99
CA TYR A 225 4.24 -14.94 2.35
C TYR A 225 4.65 -16.29 2.96
N SER A 226 4.54 -17.36 2.16
CA SER A 226 4.70 -18.75 2.64
C SER A 226 6.08 -19.11 3.17
N SER A 227 7.14 -18.42 2.73
CA SER A 227 8.54 -18.67 3.15
C SER A 227 9.11 -17.51 3.97
N CYS A 228 8.31 -16.97 4.89
CA CYS A 228 8.69 -15.81 5.69
C CYS A 228 9.98 -16.00 6.51
N ASP A 229 10.20 -17.21 7.04
CA ASP A 229 11.33 -17.54 7.93
C ASP A 229 12.70 -17.39 7.25
N GLY A 230 12.75 -17.47 5.92
CA GLY A 230 13.97 -17.29 5.12
C GLY A 230 14.35 -15.83 4.88
N VAL A 231 13.49 -14.87 5.24
CA VAL A 231 13.72 -13.45 4.95
C VAL A 231 14.65 -12.85 6.01
N PRO A 232 15.80 -12.25 5.65
CA PRO A 232 16.77 -11.71 6.62
C PRO A 232 16.19 -10.67 7.58
N ALA A 233 15.31 -9.80 7.08
CA ALA A 233 14.63 -8.78 7.87
C ALA A 233 13.78 -9.39 9.00
N VAL A 234 13.04 -10.47 8.68
CA VAL A 234 12.22 -11.23 9.63
C VAL A 234 13.10 -11.86 10.70
N GLN A 235 14.19 -12.52 10.30
CA GLN A 235 15.13 -13.16 11.22
C GLN A 235 15.79 -12.14 12.17
N SER A 236 16.08 -10.93 11.68
CA SER A 236 16.64 -9.83 12.49
C SER A 236 15.67 -9.40 13.60
N VAL A 237 14.39 -9.23 13.27
CA VAL A 237 13.34 -8.92 14.26
C VAL A 237 13.16 -10.08 15.24
N MET A 238 13.01 -11.30 14.75
CA MET A 238 12.84 -12.50 15.60
C MET A 238 14.00 -12.69 16.58
N ARG A 239 15.25 -12.45 16.15
CA ARG A 239 16.43 -12.47 17.03
C ARG A 239 16.38 -11.38 18.09
N THR A 240 15.87 -10.21 17.74
CA THR A 240 15.72 -9.10 18.69
C THR A 240 14.68 -9.46 19.74
N LEU A 241 13.52 -9.95 19.34
CA LEU A 241 12.47 -10.43 20.25
C LEU A 241 12.98 -11.57 21.14
N GLY A 242 13.70 -12.54 20.59
CA GLY A 242 14.28 -13.65 21.36
C GLY A 242 15.26 -13.19 22.44
N LYS A 243 16.00 -12.10 22.22
CA LYS A 243 16.85 -11.50 23.26
C LYS A 243 16.04 -10.87 24.39
N PHE A 244 14.92 -10.22 24.07
CA PHE A 244 14.02 -9.64 25.08
C PHE A 244 13.34 -10.71 25.95
N LEU A 245 13.04 -11.87 25.37
CA LEU A 245 12.43 -12.99 26.11
C LEU A 245 13.42 -13.73 27.02
N GLY A 246 14.73 -13.56 26.82
CA GLY A 246 15.77 -14.29 27.54
C GLY A 246 15.85 -15.78 27.17
N GLY A 247 16.86 -16.48 27.70
CA GLY A 247 16.90 -17.95 27.62
C GLY A 247 15.78 -18.55 28.50
N ASN A 248 15.11 -19.60 28.04
CA ASN A 248 14.02 -20.27 28.78
C ASN A 248 12.86 -19.37 29.24
N CYS A 249 12.62 -18.24 28.57
CA CYS A 249 11.59 -17.25 28.96
C CYS A 249 11.78 -16.71 30.41
N THR A 250 13.00 -16.78 30.95
CA THR A 250 13.31 -16.18 32.25
C THR A 250 13.81 -14.76 32.03
N VAL A 251 12.89 -13.80 32.12
CA VAL A 251 13.20 -12.37 32.09
C VAL A 251 13.53 -11.94 33.53
N GLU A 252 14.78 -11.54 33.78
CA GLU A 252 15.27 -11.15 35.12
C GLU A 252 14.83 -9.74 35.54
N ASP A 253 14.33 -8.93 34.61
CA ASP A 253 13.99 -7.51 34.82
C ASP A 253 12.47 -7.26 34.77
N SER A 254 11.89 -6.78 35.88
CA SER A 254 10.44 -6.59 36.02
C SER A 254 9.85 -5.54 35.08
N GLU A 255 10.67 -4.58 34.63
CA GLU A 255 10.24 -3.54 33.69
C GLU A 255 10.16 -4.07 32.25
N GLN A 256 10.92 -5.13 31.92
CA GLN A 256 10.84 -5.83 30.63
C GLN A 256 9.71 -6.86 30.56
N LEU A 257 9.32 -7.43 31.71
CA LEU A 257 8.21 -8.37 31.82
C LEU A 257 6.85 -7.77 31.40
N SER A 258 6.60 -6.49 31.71
CA SER A 258 5.35 -5.81 31.31
C SER A 258 5.25 -5.65 29.78
N LYS A 259 6.38 -5.39 29.11
CA LYS A 259 6.48 -5.25 27.64
C LYS A 259 6.36 -6.59 26.90
N VAL A 260 6.80 -7.68 27.52
CA VAL A 260 6.81 -9.04 26.94
C VAL A 260 5.44 -9.72 26.99
N SER A 261 4.62 -9.43 28.00
CA SER A 261 3.34 -10.11 28.26
C SER A 261 2.27 -10.02 27.15
N VAL A 262 2.53 -9.22 26.11
CA VAL A 262 1.59 -8.95 25.01
C VAL A 262 1.98 -9.66 23.71
N ILE A 263 3.22 -10.17 23.58
CA ILE A 263 3.68 -10.88 22.37
C ILE A 263 3.05 -12.29 22.24
N GLN A 264 2.34 -12.76 23.28
CA GLN A 264 1.70 -14.08 23.34
C GLN A 264 0.18 -14.10 23.09
N LYS A 265 -0.45 -12.96 22.75
CA LYS A 265 -1.89 -12.90 22.45
C LYS A 265 -2.17 -12.72 20.97
#